data_AF-A0A2I0WRE0-F1
#
_entry.id   AF-A0A2I0WRE0-F1
#
_cell.length_a   1.000
_cell.length_b   1.000
_cell.length_c   1.000
_cell.angle_alpha   90.00
_cell.angle_beta   90.00
_cell.angle_gamma   90.00
#
_symmetry.space_group_name_H-M   'P 1'
#
loop_
_entity.id
_entity.type
_entity.pdbx_description
1 polymer ?
#
loop_
_entity_poly.entity_id
_entity_poly.type
_entity_poly.pdbx_seq_one_letter_code
_entity_poly.pdbx_strand_id
1 'polypeptide(L)' 'MKFLLYVIFLLLTSLLLRVSIIATAVPVMRTVVVDLEGHGDFKSVQKEIDSILNGNQDWIKIYIKAGFYR' A
#
# COMPACT_ATOMS: atom_id res chain seq x y z
N MET A 1 39.08 -5.56 -29.42
CA MET A 1 38.48 -4.45 -28.64
C MET A 1 36.96 -4.44 -28.66
N LYS A 2 36.31 -4.66 -29.81
CA LYS A 2 34.83 -4.67 -29.93
C LYS A 2 34.13 -5.73 -29.04
N PHE A 3 34.67 -6.95 -28.97
CA PHE A 3 34.12 -8.02 -28.11
C PHE A 3 34.09 -7.65 -26.62
N LEU A 4 35.19 -7.08 -26.11
CA LEU A 4 35.28 -6.60 -24.73
C LEU A 4 34.22 -5.51 -24.45
N LEU A 5 33.97 -4.64 -25.43
CA LEU A 5 32.99 -3.57 -25.33
C LEU A 5 31.55 -4.11 -25.24
N TYR A 6 31.22 -5.17 -25.98
CA TYR A 6 29.92 -5.85 -25.88
C TYR A 6 29.72 -6.55 -24.55
N VAL A 7 30.77 -7.17 -24.01
CA VAL A 7 30.71 -7.82 -22.68
C VAL A 7 30.51 -6.78 -21.58
N ILE A 8 31.22 -5.65 -21.65
CA ILE A 8 31.04 -4.54 -20.72
C ILE A 8 29.62 -3.96 -20.84
N PHE A 9 29.12 -3.80 -22.06
CA PHE A 9 27.75 -3.30 -22.30
C PHE A 9 26.68 -4.24 -21.73
N LEU A 10 26.83 -5.56 -21.92
CA LEU A 10 25.91 -6.57 -21.35
C LEU A 10 25.97 -6.63 -19.82
N LEU A 11 27.17 -6.49 -19.23
CA LEU A 11 27.32 -6.43 -17.78
C LEU A 11 26.70 -5.16 -17.21
N LEU A 12 26.88 -4.02 -17.88
CA LEU A 12 26.29 -2.74 -17.49
C LEU A 12 24.77 -2.76 -17.58
N THR A 13 24.19 -3.28 -18.66
CA THR A 13 22.72 -3.41 -18.79
C THR A 13 22.15 -4.38 -17.75
N SER A 14 22.83 -5.49 -17.46
CA SER A 14 22.42 -6.43 -16.41
C SER A 14 22.47 -5.82 -15.00
N LEU A 15 23.43 -4.93 -14.75
CA LEU A 15 23.57 -4.21 -13.48
C LEU A 15 22.49 -3.13 -13.33
N LEU A 16 22.11 -2.47 -14.42
CA LEU A 16 21.03 -1.48 -14.46
C LEU A 16 19.63 -2.12 -14.34
N LEU A 17 19.42 -3.33 -14.88
CA LEU A 17 18.18 -4.09 -14.70
C LEU A 17 17.97 -4.61 -13.26
N ARG A 18 19.03 -4.64 -12.44
CA ARG A 18 18.96 -4.98 -11.01
C ARG A 18 18.65 -3.78 -10.12
N VAL A 19 18.31 -2.63 -10.68
CA VAL A 19 17.76 -1.49 -9.94
C VAL A 19 16.33 -1.84 -9.51
N SER A 20 16.28 -2.66 -8.47
CA SER A 20 15.35 -2.51 -7.36
C SER A 20 13.86 -2.50 -7.71
N ILE A 21 13.29 -3.70 -7.89
CA ILE A 21 11.93 -3.94 -7.35
C ILE A 21 12.07 -3.97 -5.83
N ILE A 22 12.33 -2.82 -5.21
CA ILE A 22 12.12 -2.69 -3.78
C ILE A 22 10.61 -2.65 -3.65
N ALA A 23 10.02 -3.74 -3.17
CA ALA A 23 8.64 -3.74 -2.70
C ALA A 23 8.61 -2.83 -1.46
N THR A 24 8.58 -1.52 -1.68
CA THR A 24 8.27 -0.57 -0.62
C THR A 24 6.81 -0.83 -0.25
N ALA A 25 6.56 -1.06 1.04
CA ALA A 25 5.19 -1.13 1.52
C ALA A 25 4.48 0.15 1.07
N VAL A 26 3.37 0.00 0.34
CA VAL A 26 2.62 1.18 -0.13
C VAL A 26 2.16 1.94 1.12
N PRO A 27 2.42 3.25 1.22
CA PRO A 27 2.08 4.01 2.42
C PRO A 27 0.57 3.96 2.64
N VAL A 28 0.17 3.68 3.87
CA VAL A 28 -1.22 3.81 4.31
C VAL A 28 -1.49 5.31 4.49
N MET A 29 -2.36 5.85 3.64
CA MET A 29 -2.70 7.28 3.64
C MET A 29 -3.51 7.66 4.88
N ARG A 30 -4.42 6.78 5.31
CA ARG A 30 -5.30 7.02 6.45
C ARG A 30 -5.54 5.73 7.22
N THR A 31 -5.52 5.83 8.55
CA THR A 31 -6.05 4.79 9.44
C THR A 31 -7.32 5.31 10.09
N VAL A 32 -8.38 4.50 10.08
CA VAL A 32 -9.68 4.83 10.66
C VAL A 32 -10.05 3.76 11.68
N VAL A 33 -10.55 4.18 12.83
CA VAL A 33 -10.90 3.29 13.94
C VAL A 33 -12.41 3.11 14.03
N VAL A 34 -12.86 1.86 13.94
CA VAL A 34 -14.25 1.50 14.18
C VAL A 34 -14.39 0.96 15.60
N ASP A 35 -15.23 1.58 16.40
CA ASP A 35 -15.40 1.33 17.83
C ASP A 35 -16.87 1.44 18.24
N LEU A 36 -17.45 0.35 18.76
CA LEU A 36 -18.83 0.31 19.25
C LEU A 36 -19.08 1.29 20.41
N GLU A 37 -18.08 1.50 21.27
CA GLU A 37 -18.19 2.39 22.43
C GLU A 37 -18.17 3.87 22.00
N GLY A 38 -17.64 4.15 20.79
CA GLY A 38 -17.58 5.49 20.21
C GLY A 38 -16.32 6.28 20.55
N HIS A 39 -15.26 5.60 21.02
CA HIS A 39 -13.95 6.23 21.18
C HIS A 39 -13.12 6.23 19.88
N GLY A 40 -13.67 5.70 18.79
CA GLY A 40 -13.11 5.72 17.44
C GLY A 40 -13.88 6.67 16.51
N ASP A 41 -13.51 6.66 15.23
CA ASP A 41 -14.12 7.51 14.20
C ASP A 41 -15.55 7.09 13.85
N PHE A 42 -15.84 5.77 13.84
CA PHE A 42 -17.14 5.22 13.47
C PHE A 42 -17.63 4.15 14.45
N LYS A 43 -18.95 4.04 14.63
CA LYS A 43 -19.58 2.94 15.40
C LYS A 43 -20.02 1.74 14.54
N SER A 44 -19.98 1.87 13.22
CA SER A 44 -20.43 0.86 12.27
C SER A 44 -19.40 0.67 11.17
N VAL A 45 -19.15 -0.60 10.81
CA VAL A 45 -18.23 -0.97 9.73
C VAL A 45 -18.77 -0.49 8.39
N GLN A 46 -20.07 -0.68 8.12
CA GLN A 46 -20.65 -0.27 6.84
C GLN A 46 -20.60 1.25 6.65
N LYS A 47 -20.89 2.04 7.69
CA LYS A 47 -20.78 3.50 7.61
C LYS A 47 -19.37 3.98 7.29
N GLU A 48 -18.35 3.28 7.78
CA GLU A 48 -16.96 3.60 7.42
C GLU A 48 -16.70 3.26 5.94
N ILE A 49 -17.12 2.09 5.47
CA ILE A 49 -16.98 1.69 4.05
C ILE A 49 -17.69 2.69 3.13
N ASP A 50 -18.92 3.09 3.48
CA ASP A 50 -19.73 4.05 2.71
C ASP A 50 -19.11 5.45 2.68
N SER A 51 -18.23 5.78 3.64
CA SER A 51 -17.53 7.08 3.67
C SER A 51 -16.40 7.17 2.64
N ILE A 52 -15.95 6.03 2.12
CA ILE A 52 -14.85 5.95 1.15
C ILE A 52 -15.41 6.22 -0.24
N LEU A 53 -14.94 7.29 -0.88
CA LEU A 53 -15.38 7.67 -2.21
C LEU A 53 -14.99 6.62 -3.26
N ASN A 54 -15.90 6.37 -4.21
CA ASN A 54 -15.62 5.54 -5.36
C ASN A 54 -14.41 6.08 -6.15
N GLY A 55 -13.53 5.16 -6.58
CA GLY A 55 -12.33 5.51 -7.33
C GLY A 55 -11.14 5.94 -6.46
N ASN A 56 -11.25 5.86 -5.13
CA ASN A 56 -10.11 6.07 -4.24
C ASN A 56 -8.93 5.17 -4.63
N GLN A 57 -7.76 5.79 -4.85
CA GLN A 57 -6.51 5.10 -5.18
C GLN A 57 -5.58 4.95 -3.96
N ASP A 58 -5.96 5.53 -2.83
CA ASP A 58 -5.15 5.54 -1.61
C ASP A 58 -5.43 4.32 -0.74
N TRP A 59 -4.39 3.77 -0.12
CA TRP A 59 -4.53 2.71 0.86
C TRP A 59 -5.11 3.27 2.17
N ILE A 60 -6.33 2.83 2.49
CA ILE A 60 -7.00 3.12 3.76
C ILE A 60 -6.97 1.87 4.63
N LYS A 61 -6.49 2.01 5.87
CA LYS A 61 -6.54 0.96 6.88
C LYS A 61 -7.75 1.19 7.78
N ILE A 62 -8.68 0.24 7.80
CA ILE A 62 -9.79 0.21 8.75
C ILE A 62 -9.39 -0.70 9.92
N TYR A 63 -9.20 -0.11 11.10
CA TYR A 63 -8.92 -0.81 12.34
C TYR A 63 -10.22 -1.01 13.13
N ILE A 64 -10.69 -2.25 13.19
CA ILE A 64 -11.93 -2.61 13.87
C ILE A 64 -11.57 -3.10 15.28
N LYS A 65 -12.05 -2.41 16.32
CA LYS A 65 -11.90 -2.88 17.70
C LYS A 65 -12.74 -4.13 17.94
N ALA A 66 -12.37 -4.91 18.96
CA ALA A 66 -13.09 -6.14 19.27
C ALA A 66 -14.56 -5.86 19.63
N GLY A 67 -15.49 -6.64 19.06
CA GLY A 67 -16.92 -6.50 19.33
C GLY A 67 -17.80 -7.18 18.28
N PHE A 68 -19.11 -7.17 18.53
CA PHE A 68 -20.11 -7.67 17.60
C PHE A 68 -20.77 -6.51 16.84
N TYR A 69 -20.42 -6.36 15.57
CA TYR A 69 -21.00 -5.35 14.68
C TYR A 69 -22.19 -5.96 13.94
N ARG A 70 -23.28 -5.19 13.84
CA ARG A 70 -24.51 -5.56 13.14
C ARG A 70 -24.67 -4.76 11.87
#